data_AF-A0A4Q9HNZ0-F1
#
_entry.id   AF-A0A4Q9HNZ0-F1
#
_cell.length_a   1.000
_cell.length_b   1.000
_cell.length_c   1.000
_cell.angle_alpha   90.00
_cell.angle_beta   90.00
_cell.angle_gamma   90.00
#
_symmetry.space_group_name_H-M   'P 1'
#
loop_
_entity.id
_entity.type
_entity.pdbx_description
1 polymer ?
#
loop_
_entity_poly.entity_id
_entity_poly.type
_entity_poly.pdbx_seq_one_letter_code
_entity_poly.pdbx_strand_id
1 'polypeptide(L)'
;MATDPAELISRARAWLAEDPDPETREELSALIGSEDLPELAARFAGTLQFGTAGLRGELGAGPMRMNRAVVIRAAAGLAAYLKAHGAGTGLVVIGYDARHKSAD
;
A
#
# COMPACT_ATOMS: atom_id res chain seq x y z
N MET A 1 4.41 -21.17 -6.56
CA MET A 1 3.25 -21.73 -5.84
C MET A 1 2.03 -21.02 -6.41
N ALA A 2 1.09 -21.72 -7.02
CA ALA A 2 -0.16 -21.11 -7.43
C ALA A 2 -0.93 -20.73 -6.15
N THR A 3 -1.14 -19.43 -5.93
CA THR A 3 -1.96 -18.94 -4.81
C THR A 3 -3.38 -19.49 -4.99
N ASP A 4 -3.93 -20.12 -3.96
CA ASP A 4 -5.33 -20.55 -3.97
C ASP A 4 -6.24 -19.32 -4.20
N PRO A 5 -7.10 -19.31 -5.23
CA PRO A 5 -8.02 -18.20 -5.50
C PRO A 5 -8.84 -17.77 -4.28
N ALA A 6 -9.26 -18.73 -3.44
CA ALA A 6 -10.03 -18.42 -2.24
C ALA A 6 -9.19 -17.66 -1.20
N GLU A 7 -7.93 -18.07 -1.01
CA GLU A 7 -6.98 -17.38 -0.14
C GLU A 7 -6.67 -15.97 -0.65
N LEU A 8 -6.47 -15.82 -1.96
CA LEU A 8 -6.21 -14.53 -2.59
C LEU A 8 -7.36 -13.54 -2.37
N ILE A 9 -8.60 -13.97 -2.60
CA ILE A 9 -9.80 -13.15 -2.35
C ILE A 9 -9.93 -12.82 -0.86
N SER A 10 -9.66 -13.78 0.02
CA SER A 10 -9.70 -13.54 1.47
C SER A 10 -8.69 -12.46 1.89
N ARG A 11 -7.45 -12.51 1.38
CA ARG A 11 -6.42 -11.48 1.62
C ARG A 11 -6.84 -10.12 1.07
N ALA A 12 -7.46 -10.09 -0.12
CA ALA A 12 -7.98 -8.86 -0.72
C ALA A 12 -9.12 -8.25 0.11
N ARG A 13 -10.05 -9.06 0.63
CA ARG A 13 -11.12 -8.59 1.52
C ARG A 13 -10.59 -8.07 2.86
N ALA A 14 -9.58 -8.73 3.42
CA ALA A 14 -8.92 -8.25 4.63
C ALA A 14 -8.25 -6.89 4.42
N TRP A 15 -7.53 -6.72 3.30
CA TRP A 15 -6.98 -5.42 2.93
C TRP A 15 -8.07 -4.36 2.75
N LEU A 16 -9.14 -4.68 2.02
CA LEU A 16 -10.27 -3.77 1.77
C LEU A 16 -10.89 -3.23 3.07
N ALA A 17 -10.96 -4.05 4.11
CA ALA A 17 -11.52 -3.66 5.41
C ALA A 17 -10.64 -2.64 6.16
N GLU A 18 -9.33 -2.65 5.90
CA GLU A 18 -8.33 -1.78 6.55
C GLU A 18 -7.94 -0.57 5.69
N ASP A 19 -8.32 -0.55 4.40
CA ASP A 19 -7.93 0.51 3.48
C ASP A 19 -8.65 1.83 3.86
N PRO A 20 -7.91 2.90 4.19
CA PRO A 20 -8.52 4.17 4.60
C PRO A 20 -8.97 5.04 3.43
N ASP A 21 -8.60 4.71 2.19
CA ASP A 21 -8.90 5.54 1.01
C ASP A 21 -10.14 5.05 0.25
N PRO A 22 -11.24 5.82 0.19
CA PRO A 22 -12.46 5.44 -0.51
C PRO A 22 -12.25 5.05 -1.97
N GLU A 23 -11.34 5.71 -2.69
CA GLU A 23 -11.10 5.45 -4.13
C GLU A 23 -10.51 4.05 -4.34
N THR A 24 -9.48 3.71 -3.55
CA THR A 24 -8.83 2.39 -3.66
C THR A 24 -9.69 1.28 -3.05
N ARG A 25 -10.57 1.60 -2.08
CA ARG A 25 -11.61 0.67 -1.62
C ARG A 25 -12.61 0.34 -2.72
N GLU A 26 -13.10 1.34 -3.44
CA GLU A 26 -14.03 1.13 -4.55
C GLU A 26 -13.38 0.30 -5.66
N GLU A 27 -12.15 0.67 -6.04
CA GLU A 27 -11.34 -0.07 -7.01
C GLU A 27 -11.17 -1.54 -6.61
N LEU A 28 -10.77 -1.82 -5.37
CA LEU A 28 -10.56 -3.18 -4.90
C LEU A 28 -11.86 -3.97 -4.76
N SER A 29 -12.95 -3.31 -4.36
CA SER A 29 -14.28 -3.92 -4.30
C SER A 29 -14.75 -4.38 -5.67
N ALA A 30 -14.49 -3.57 -6.71
CA ALA A 30 -14.80 -3.92 -8.09
C ALA A 30 -14.00 -5.15 -8.55
N LEU A 31 -12.68 -5.17 -8.30
CA LEU A 31 -11.82 -6.32 -8.66
C LEU A 31 -12.21 -7.62 -7.95
N ILE A 32 -12.60 -7.53 -6.67
CA ILE A 32 -13.11 -8.67 -5.92
C ILE A 32 -14.46 -9.14 -6.48
N GLY A 33 -15.35 -8.19 -6.83
CA GLY A 33 -16.69 -8.49 -7.35
C GLY A 33 -16.68 -9.10 -8.76
N SER A 34 -15.70 -8.73 -9.58
CA SER A 34 -15.49 -9.33 -10.91
C SER A 34 -14.63 -10.59 -10.91
N GLU A 35 -14.13 -11.01 -9.74
CA GLU A 35 -13.18 -12.11 -9.59
C GLU A 35 -11.99 -12.01 -10.55
N ASP A 36 -11.41 -10.81 -10.69
CA ASP A 36 -10.23 -10.60 -11.55
C ASP A 36 -8.96 -11.17 -10.87
N LEU A 37 -8.85 -12.50 -10.89
CA LEU A 37 -7.78 -13.23 -10.24
C LEU A 37 -6.38 -12.84 -10.74
N PRO A 38 -6.13 -12.59 -12.04
CA PRO A 38 -4.84 -12.11 -12.51
C PRO A 38 -4.43 -10.77 -11.88
N GLU A 39 -5.33 -9.78 -11.85
CA GLU A 39 -5.01 -8.46 -11.30
C GLU A 39 -4.87 -8.50 -9.77
N LEU A 40 -5.72 -9.28 -9.09
CA LEU A 40 -5.57 -9.54 -7.66
C LEU A 40 -4.24 -10.25 -7.39
N ALA A 41 -3.83 -11.24 -8.18
CA ALA A 41 -2.57 -11.94 -8.00
C ALA A 41 -1.38 -10.98 -8.14
N ALA A 42 -1.41 -10.08 -9.13
CA ALA A 42 -0.37 -9.07 -9.32
C ALA A 42 -0.29 -8.09 -8.13
N ARG A 43 -1.44 -7.62 -7.62
CA ARG A 43 -1.52 -6.65 -6.51
C ARG A 43 -1.17 -7.24 -5.15
N PHE A 44 -1.39 -8.55 -4.97
CA PHE A 44 -1.20 -9.27 -3.71
C PHE A 44 -0.05 -10.30 -3.74
N ALA A 45 0.84 -10.21 -4.73
CA ALA A 45 2.05 -11.05 -4.80
C ALA A 45 3.07 -10.80 -3.68
N GLY A 46 2.92 -9.71 -2.93
CA GLY A 46 3.82 -9.30 -1.86
C GLY A 46 3.49 -7.91 -1.35
N THR A 47 4.51 -7.18 -0.89
CA THR A 47 4.42 -5.75 -0.57
C THR A 47 5.49 -4.99 -1.34
N LEU A 48 5.25 -3.72 -1.67
CA LEU A 48 6.28 -2.84 -2.20
C LEU A 48 7.52 -2.85 -1.29
N GLN A 49 8.70 -2.90 -1.93
CA GLN A 49 10.00 -2.94 -1.25
C GLN A 49 10.74 -1.63 -1.46
N PHE A 50 11.51 -1.22 -0.46
CA PHE A 50 12.39 -0.05 -0.59
C PHE A 50 13.51 -0.36 -1.59
N GLY A 51 13.55 0.39 -2.68
CA GLY A 51 14.68 0.43 -3.60
C GLY A 51 15.66 1.56 -3.24
N THR A 52 16.68 1.76 -4.09
CA THR A 52 17.63 2.88 -3.96
C THR A 52 16.96 4.26 -4.01
N ALA A 53 15.79 4.35 -4.64
CA ALA A 53 15.01 5.58 -4.80
C ALA A 53 13.71 5.58 -3.96
N GLY A 54 13.67 4.81 -2.86
CA GLY A 54 12.50 4.70 -1.99
C GLY A 54 11.49 3.64 -2.44
N LEU A 55 10.29 3.70 -1.86
CA LEU A 55 9.15 2.89 -2.29
C LEU A 55 8.59 3.45 -3.61
N ARG A 56 8.44 2.59 -4.61
CA ARG A 56 7.86 2.95 -5.91
C ARG A 56 6.96 1.83 -6.42
N GLY A 57 5.83 2.22 -6.99
CA GLY A 57 4.85 1.32 -7.60
C GLY A 57 3.80 2.12 -8.36
N GLU A 58 3.00 1.43 -9.15
CA GLU A 58 1.83 2.00 -9.82
C GLU A 58 0.79 2.45 -8.79
N LEU A 59 0.10 3.56 -9.05
CA LEU A 59 -1.02 3.97 -8.20
C LEU A 59 -2.15 2.94 -8.30
N GLY A 60 -2.76 2.60 -7.17
CA GLY A 60 -3.93 1.72 -7.13
C GLY A 60 -4.07 0.95 -5.82
N ALA A 61 -5.12 0.16 -5.72
CA ALA A 61 -5.39 -0.64 -4.53
C ALA A 61 -4.47 -1.87 -4.38
N GLY A 62 -4.17 -2.22 -3.14
CA GLY A 62 -3.42 -3.42 -2.76
C GLY A 62 -1.94 -3.17 -2.40
N PRO A 63 -1.27 -4.16 -1.80
CA PRO A 63 0.06 -4.00 -1.18
C PRO A 63 1.23 -3.83 -2.16
N MET A 64 1.08 -4.26 -3.42
CA MET A 64 2.06 -4.04 -4.50
C MET A 64 1.80 -2.76 -5.31
N ARG A 65 0.89 -1.89 -4.86
CA ARG A 65 0.59 -0.60 -5.46
C ARG A 65 0.93 0.53 -4.51
N MET A 66 1.19 1.71 -5.07
CA MET A 66 1.32 2.94 -4.30
C MET A 66 -0.08 3.45 -3.95
N ASN A 67 -0.37 3.56 -2.66
CA ASN A 67 -1.63 4.06 -2.12
C ASN A 67 -1.45 4.58 -0.70
N ARG A 68 -2.49 5.24 -0.19
CA ARG A 68 -2.50 5.83 1.14
C ARG A 68 -2.20 4.83 2.25
N ALA A 69 -2.74 3.60 2.18
CA ALA A 69 -2.47 2.56 3.18
C ALA A 69 -0.98 2.20 3.25
N VAL A 70 -0.32 2.02 2.10
CA VAL A 70 1.12 1.73 2.03
C VAL A 70 1.95 2.91 2.57
N VAL A 71 1.61 4.15 2.21
CA VAL A 71 2.29 5.35 2.72
C VAL A 71 2.15 5.48 4.24
N ILE A 72 0.95 5.28 4.78
CA ILE A 72 0.70 5.31 6.23
C ILE A 72 1.54 4.24 6.94
N ARG A 73 1.54 3.00 6.46
CA ARG A 73 2.32 1.90 7.04
C ARG A 73 3.83 2.19 7.01
N ALA A 74 4.33 2.72 5.90
CA ALA A 74 5.74 3.09 5.76
C ALA A 74 6.13 4.24 6.70
N ALA A 75 5.31 5.30 6.77
CA ALA A 75 5.54 6.43 7.66
C ALA A 75 5.49 6.03 9.14
N ALA A 76 4.52 5.18 9.52
CA ALA A 76 4.43 4.63 10.87
C ALA A 76 5.66 3.79 11.23
N GLY A 77 6.13 2.93 10.31
CA GLY A 77 7.35 2.14 10.49
C GLY A 77 8.60 3.02 10.64
N LEU A 78 8.74 4.04 9.81
CA LEU A 78 9.86 5.00 9.90
C LEU A 78 9.82 5.77 11.24
N ALA A 79 8.65 6.25 11.66
CA ALA A 79 8.50 6.95 12.92
C ALA A 79 8.85 6.07 14.12
N ALA A 80 8.41 4.80 14.11
CA ALA A 80 8.76 3.83 15.15
C ALA A 80 10.27 3.57 15.19
N TYR A 81 10.91 3.40 14.02
CA TYR A 81 12.34 3.23 13.91
C TYR A 81 13.11 4.45 14.47
N LEU A 82 12.74 5.68 14.09
CA LEU A 82 13.39 6.89 14.57
C LEU A 82 13.26 7.05 16.10
N LYS A 83 12.08 6.77 16.66
CA LYS A 83 11.87 6.79 18.12
C LYS A 83 12.76 5.79 18.85
N ALA A 84 12.88 4.57 18.32
CA ALA A 84 13.74 3.53 18.89
C ALA A 84 15.23 3.91 18.87
N HIS A 85 15.65 4.79 17.96
CA HIS A 85 17.04 5.25 17.81
C HIS A 85 17.29 6.64 18.40
N GLY A 86 16.44 7.10 19.33
CA GLY A 86 16.65 8.34 20.08
C GLY A 86 16.32 9.63 19.32
N ALA A 87 15.72 9.53 18.12
CA ALA A 87 15.33 10.68 17.30
C ALA A 87 13.84 11.07 17.44
N GLY A 88 13.19 10.70 18.55
CA GLY A 88 11.74 10.88 18.75
C GLY A 88 11.26 12.34 18.78
N THR A 89 12.16 13.31 18.95
CA THR A 89 11.88 14.75 18.96
C THR A 89 12.58 15.50 17.82
N GLY A 90 13.11 14.77 16.82
CA GLY A 90 13.78 15.37 15.67
C GLY A 90 12.80 16.10 14.74
N LEU A 91 13.31 17.08 13.99
CA LEU A 91 12.55 17.76 12.94
C LEU A 91 12.38 16.82 11.74
N VAL A 92 11.15 16.72 11.22
CA VAL A 92 10.84 16.00 9.98
C VAL A 92 10.52 17.01 8.89
N VAL A 93 11.18 16.89 7.75
CA VAL A 93 10.91 17.69 6.54
C VAL A 93 10.16 16.82 5.54
N ILE A 94 9.02 17.30 5.06
CA ILE A 94 8.19 16.65 4.05
C ILE A 94 8.26 17.47 2.77
N GLY A 95 8.59 16.82 1.65
CA GLY A 95 8.62 17.42 0.33
C GLY A 95 7.90 16.53 -0.67
N TYR A 96 7.27 17.15 -1.66
CA TYR A 96 6.52 16.49 -2.72
C TYR A 96 6.90 17.09 -4.08
N ASP A 97 6.63 16.34 -5.15
CA ASP A 97 6.80 16.80 -6.53
C ASP A 97 5.44 17.01 -7.21
N ALA A 98 5.45 17.32 -8.51
CA ALA A 98 4.22 17.60 -9.27
C ALA A 98 3.41 16.34 -9.65
N ARG A 99 3.76 15.14 -9.16
CA ARG A 99 3.01 13.93 -9.48
C ARG A 99 1.63 13.95 -8.80
N HIS A 100 0.66 13.34 -9.47
CA HIS A 100 -0.64 13.12 -8.87
C HIS A 100 -0.51 12.27 -7.59
N LYS A 101 -1.27 12.61 -6.54
CA LYS A 101 -1.21 12.05 -5.18
C LYS A 101 0.11 12.28 -4.41
N SER A 102 0.96 13.22 -4.85
CA SER A 102 2.20 13.57 -4.13
C SER A 102 1.93 14.48 -2.91
N ALA A 103 0.86 15.30 -2.95
CA ALA A 103 0.50 16.24 -1.88
C ALA A 103 -0.73 15.83 -1.04
N ASP A 104 -1.49 14.83 -1.50
CA ASP A 104 -2.81 14.43 -0.96
C ASP A 104 -2.73 13.37 0.16
#